data_AF-A0A7S2YB44-F1
#
_entry.id   AF-A0A7S2YB44-F1
#
_cell.length_a   1.000
_cell.length_b   1.000
_cell.length_c   1.000
_cell.angle_alpha   90.00
_cell.angle_beta   90.00
_cell.angle_gamma   90.00
#
_symmetry.space_group_name_H-M   'P 1'
#
loop_
_entity.id
_entity.type
_entity.pdbx_description
1 polymer ?
#
loop_
_entity_poly.entity_id
_entity_poly.type
_entity_poly.pdbx_seq_one_letter_code
_entity_poly.pdbx_strand_id
1 'polypeptide(L)'
;MTIKNEDVPSDEPATQDFESESPIVDVDTLKDVKDGEKPVESNISDTSDSDASPQHKNSNDGKPQTGRDLGVWERSLEDQAGCFSIWTLSFLTPLLSLGSRKVLDAEDIGVPSDEDRASLAYSKAVEAWKEQAAIAAAANEKIKEKHAAKLAKCKTEEEKEKLGEPLLKDPNIAAALVKAFGRWRVIFATAYYVLGAFLSFVPVLILNR
;
A
#
# COMPACT_ATOMS: atom_id res chain seq x y z
N MET A 1 52.53 -7.31 -54.33
CA MET A 1 51.75 -7.78 -53.16
C MET A 1 50.71 -6.73 -52.89
N THR A 2 49.47 -6.98 -53.31
CA THR A 2 48.37 -6.01 -53.30
C THR A 2 47.32 -6.57 -52.35
N ILE A 3 47.11 -5.90 -51.23
CA ILE A 3 46.10 -6.27 -50.23
C ILE A 3 44.79 -5.61 -50.65
N LYS A 4 43.77 -6.42 -50.91
CA LYS A 4 42.38 -5.98 -51.11
C LYS A 4 41.76 -5.74 -49.74
N ASN A 5 41.16 -4.57 -49.55
CA ASN A 5 40.28 -4.30 -48.42
C ASN A 5 38.88 -4.81 -48.79
N GLU A 6 38.33 -5.69 -47.96
CA GLU A 6 36.94 -6.16 -48.03
C GLU A 6 36.03 -5.19 -47.26
N ASP A 7 34.88 -4.91 -47.88
CA ASP A 7 33.78 -4.10 -47.34
C ASP A 7 33.17 -4.75 -46.10
N VAL A 8 33.06 -3.96 -45.02
CA VAL A 8 32.30 -4.32 -43.81
C VAL A 8 30.91 -3.67 -43.91
N PRO A 9 29.80 -4.42 -43.92
CA PRO A 9 28.46 -3.85 -43.94
C PRO A 9 28.12 -3.27 -42.56
N SER A 10 27.61 -2.03 -42.54
CA SER A 10 27.10 -1.36 -41.35
C SER A 10 25.68 -1.83 -41.06
N ASP A 11 25.50 -2.64 -40.03
CA ASP A 11 24.19 -2.90 -39.43
C ASP A 11 23.81 -1.73 -38.52
N GLU A 12 22.88 -0.89 -38.98
CA GLU A 12 22.13 0.06 -38.15
C GLU A 12 21.10 -0.71 -37.31
N PRO A 13 21.06 -0.56 -35.98
CA PRO A 13 19.93 -1.05 -35.20
C PRO A 13 18.74 -0.08 -35.35
N ALA A 14 17.65 -0.59 -35.93
CA ALA A 14 16.36 0.07 -35.97
C ALA A 14 15.88 0.41 -34.54
N THR A 15 15.79 1.70 -34.24
CA THR A 15 15.03 2.23 -33.10
C THR A 15 13.55 1.96 -33.35
N GLN A 16 12.98 1.00 -32.62
CA GLN A 16 11.53 0.85 -32.49
C GLN A 16 11.02 1.93 -31.53
N ASP A 17 10.37 2.94 -32.09
CA ASP A 17 9.57 3.91 -31.36
C ASP A 17 8.35 3.20 -30.77
N PHE A 18 8.42 2.87 -29.48
CA PHE A 18 7.27 2.37 -28.73
C PHE A 18 6.53 3.58 -28.12
N GLU A 19 5.68 4.21 -28.92
CA GLU A 19 4.68 5.17 -28.43
C GLU A 19 3.72 4.43 -27.48
N SER A 20 3.98 4.54 -26.18
CA SER A 20 3.02 4.21 -25.14
C SER A 20 2.37 5.50 -24.66
N GLU A 21 1.47 6.05 -25.48
CA GLU A 21 0.47 7.00 -25.00
C GLU A 21 -0.44 6.26 -24.01
N SER A 22 -0.08 6.33 -22.72
CA SER A 22 -1.06 6.10 -21.68
C SER A 22 -1.94 7.35 -21.60
N PRO A 23 -3.27 7.23 -21.69
CA PRO A 23 -4.15 8.37 -21.52
C PRO A 23 -4.00 8.89 -20.09
N ILE A 24 -3.41 10.08 -19.97
CA ILE A 24 -3.49 10.91 -18.78
C ILE A 24 -4.98 11.22 -18.61
N VAL A 25 -5.62 10.55 -17.67
CA VAL A 25 -6.97 10.91 -17.23
C VAL A 25 -6.81 12.22 -16.46
N ASP A 26 -7.21 13.33 -17.08
CA ASP A 26 -7.32 14.65 -16.44
C ASP A 26 -8.29 14.56 -15.25
N VAL A 27 -7.77 14.52 -14.03
CA VAL A 27 -8.52 14.46 -12.76
C VAL A 27 -9.02 15.85 -12.34
N ASP A 28 -9.49 16.68 -13.28
CA ASP A 28 -9.95 18.05 -12.98
C ASP A 28 -11.38 18.35 -13.46
N THR A 29 -12.16 17.35 -13.86
CA THR A 29 -13.59 17.53 -14.18
C THR A 29 -14.51 16.80 -13.19
N LEU A 30 -14.47 17.19 -11.92
CA LEU A 30 -15.53 16.90 -10.93
C LEU A 30 -15.59 18.05 -9.91
N LYS A 31 -15.97 19.22 -10.40
CA LYS A 31 -16.66 20.23 -9.60
C LYS A 31 -18.10 20.28 -10.10
N ASP A 32 -19.02 20.40 -9.15
CA ASP A 32 -20.48 20.49 -9.32
C ASP A 32 -21.26 19.16 -9.29
N VAL A 33 -21.18 18.46 -8.15
CA VAL A 33 -22.40 17.90 -7.55
C VAL A 33 -22.53 18.51 -6.15
N LYS A 34 -23.49 19.43 -6.05
CA LYS A 34 -23.84 20.19 -4.86
C LYS A 34 -25.27 19.82 -4.50
N ASP A 35 -25.42 18.82 -3.64
CA ASP A 35 -26.61 18.51 -2.83
C ASP A 35 -26.05 17.61 -1.70
N GLY A 36 -26.04 17.98 -0.42
CA GLY A 36 -27.21 18.33 0.37
C GLY A 36 -27.51 17.23 1.39
N GLU A 37 -26.52 16.75 2.15
CA GLU A 37 -26.75 15.84 3.28
C GLU A 37 -26.23 16.42 4.60
N LYS A 38 -27.15 16.41 5.58
CA LYS A 38 -26.99 16.90 6.95
C LYS A 38 -25.96 16.07 7.73
N PRO A 39 -25.34 16.65 8.78
CA PRO A 39 -24.45 15.92 9.67
C PRO A 39 -25.27 14.90 10.47
N VAL A 40 -24.94 13.62 10.32
CA VAL A 40 -25.41 12.56 11.23
C VAL A 40 -24.48 12.60 12.45
N GLU A 41 -25.04 13.04 13.58
CA GLU A 41 -24.42 12.88 14.90
C GLU A 41 -24.20 11.39 15.19
N SER A 42 -22.94 10.98 15.25
CA SER A 42 -22.57 9.65 15.75
C SER A 42 -22.68 9.65 17.27
N ASN A 43 -23.86 9.30 17.77
CA ASN A 43 -24.03 8.82 19.14
C ASN A 43 -23.21 7.54 19.32
N ILE A 44 -22.10 7.65 20.04
CA ILE A 44 -21.38 6.50 20.60
C ILE A 44 -22.26 5.97 21.73
N SER A 45 -23.10 5.00 21.41
CA SER A 45 -23.73 4.15 22.42
C SER A 45 -22.82 2.95 22.66
N ASP A 46 -22.21 2.91 23.85
CA ASP A 46 -21.65 1.72 24.46
C ASP A 46 -22.69 0.59 24.43
N THR A 47 -22.43 -0.44 23.62
CA THR A 47 -23.00 -1.77 23.83
C THR A 47 -21.84 -2.75 23.87
N SER A 48 -21.41 -3.02 25.10
CA SER A 48 -20.75 -4.25 25.47
C SER A 48 -21.71 -5.41 25.19
N ASP A 49 -21.60 -6.03 24.02
CA ASP A 49 -22.23 -7.32 23.75
C ASP A 49 -21.18 -8.35 23.36
N SER A 50 -21.21 -9.40 24.17
CA SER A 50 -20.44 -10.63 24.21
C SER A 50 -20.37 -11.40 22.89
N ASP A 51 -19.20 -12.01 22.65
CA ASP A 51 -19.00 -13.34 22.05
C ASP A 51 -20.19 -13.93 21.28
N ALA A 52 -20.40 -13.43 20.06
CA ALA A 52 -21.24 -14.09 19.08
C ALA A 52 -20.43 -14.27 17.79
N SER A 53 -19.72 -15.40 17.72
CA SER A 53 -19.32 -15.94 16.42
C SER A 53 -20.56 -16.02 15.52
N PRO A 54 -20.49 -15.64 14.25
CA PRO A 54 -21.64 -15.70 13.37
C PRO A 54 -22.10 -17.16 13.27
N GLN A 55 -23.20 -17.47 13.96
CA GLN A 55 -23.90 -18.72 13.75
C GLN A 55 -24.44 -18.67 12.33
N HIS A 56 -23.86 -19.50 11.45
CA HIS A 56 -24.39 -19.82 10.13
C HIS A 56 -25.90 -20.07 10.26
N LYS A 57 -26.70 -19.07 9.89
CA LYS A 57 -28.15 -19.20 9.86
C LYS A 57 -28.52 -20.09 8.69
N ASN A 58 -29.10 -21.24 9.03
CA ASN A 58 -29.98 -22.06 8.22
C ASN A 58 -29.31 -22.92 7.13
N SER A 59 -28.86 -24.12 7.51
CA SER A 59 -29.02 -25.33 6.68
C SER A 59 -28.89 -26.57 7.56
N ASN A 60 -29.97 -27.35 7.63
CA ASN A 60 -30.01 -28.69 8.22
C ASN A 60 -28.82 -29.53 7.72
N ASP A 61 -27.91 -29.94 8.59
CA ASP A 61 -26.89 -31.01 8.45
C ASP A 61 -26.04 -31.06 7.15
N GLY A 62 -26.15 -30.06 6.29
CA GLY A 62 -25.50 -29.98 5.00
C GLY A 62 -24.19 -29.23 5.11
N LYS A 63 -23.08 -29.91 4.85
CA LYS A 63 -21.80 -29.22 4.68
C LYS A 63 -21.91 -28.25 3.50
N PRO A 64 -21.32 -27.04 3.57
CA PRO A 64 -21.41 -26.04 2.51
C PRO A 64 -20.92 -26.64 1.18
N GLN A 65 -21.68 -26.41 0.10
CA GLN A 65 -21.39 -26.95 -1.23
C GLN A 65 -20.76 -25.90 -2.15
N THR A 66 -21.02 -24.62 -1.89
CA THR A 66 -20.53 -23.49 -2.69
C THR A 66 -19.91 -22.42 -1.80
N GLY A 67 -19.01 -21.60 -2.35
CA GLY A 67 -18.47 -20.44 -1.63
C GLY A 67 -19.56 -19.45 -1.19
N ARG A 68 -20.68 -19.39 -1.91
CA ARG A 68 -21.83 -18.55 -1.53
C ARG A 68 -22.44 -18.93 -0.18
N ASP A 69 -22.48 -20.23 0.13
CA ASP A 69 -22.97 -20.74 1.43
C ASP A 69 -22.05 -20.31 2.59
N LEU A 70 -20.79 -20.03 2.29
CA LEU A 70 -19.77 -19.54 3.24
C LEU A 70 -19.83 -18.02 3.46
N GLY A 71 -20.71 -17.29 2.75
CA GLY A 71 -20.83 -15.83 2.90
C GLY A 71 -19.64 -15.03 2.34
N VAL A 72 -18.77 -15.66 1.54
CA VAL A 72 -17.52 -15.05 1.02
C VAL A 72 -17.73 -13.86 0.09
N TRP A 73 -18.95 -13.66 -0.40
CA TRP A 73 -19.32 -12.57 -1.30
C TRP A 73 -19.73 -11.28 -0.57
N GLU A 74 -20.17 -11.42 0.68
CA GLU A 74 -20.62 -10.27 1.48
C GLU A 74 -19.44 -9.65 2.22
N ARG A 75 -18.58 -10.50 2.80
CA ARG A 75 -17.37 -10.11 3.53
C ARG A 75 -16.29 -11.17 3.37
N SER A 76 -15.03 -10.76 3.39
CA SER A 76 -13.91 -11.70 3.43
C SER A 76 -14.04 -12.64 4.65
N LEU A 77 -13.62 -13.89 4.49
CA LEU A 77 -13.57 -14.85 5.60
C LEU A 77 -12.60 -14.39 6.70
N GLU A 78 -11.57 -13.63 6.33
CA GLU A 78 -10.63 -13.03 7.28
C GLU A 78 -11.30 -11.94 8.12
N ASP A 79 -12.12 -11.09 7.51
CA ASP A 79 -12.81 -10.00 8.21
C ASP A 79 -13.89 -10.52 9.17
N GLN A 80 -14.40 -11.74 8.93
CA GLN A 80 -15.36 -12.42 9.80
C GLN A 80 -14.66 -13.22 10.92
N ALA A 81 -13.35 -13.42 10.83
CA ALA A 81 -12.61 -14.28 11.74
C ALA A 81 -12.26 -13.59 13.07
N GLY A 82 -12.32 -14.34 14.17
CA GLY A 82 -11.79 -13.87 15.45
C GLY A 82 -10.26 -13.82 15.45
N CYS A 83 -9.66 -13.06 16.37
CA CYS A 83 -8.20 -12.89 16.48
C CYS A 83 -7.43 -14.23 16.53
N PHE A 84 -7.91 -15.20 17.32
CA PHE A 84 -7.28 -16.53 17.38
C PHE A 84 -7.41 -17.29 16.05
N SER A 85 -8.51 -17.10 15.33
CA SER A 85 -8.73 -17.72 14.03
C SER A 85 -7.80 -17.14 12.97
N ILE A 86 -7.56 -15.82 12.98
CA ILE A 86 -6.55 -15.16 12.15
C ILE A 86 -5.15 -15.71 12.47
N TRP A 87 -4.80 -15.78 13.76
CA TRP A 87 -3.48 -16.27 14.19
C TRP A 87 -3.22 -17.72 13.81
N THR A 88 -4.24 -18.59 13.89
CA THR A 88 -4.15 -20.00 13.51
C THR A 88 -4.52 -20.28 12.05
N LEU A 89 -4.87 -19.25 11.28
CA LEU A 89 -5.42 -19.34 9.91
C LEU A 89 -6.63 -20.29 9.81
N SER A 90 -7.38 -20.48 10.89
CA SER A 90 -8.45 -21.48 10.95
C SER A 90 -9.66 -21.11 10.10
N PHE A 91 -9.84 -19.82 9.77
CA PHE A 91 -10.90 -19.33 8.88
C PHE A 91 -10.79 -19.88 7.45
N LEU A 92 -9.62 -20.39 7.04
CA LEU A 92 -9.42 -21.05 5.74
C LEU A 92 -9.94 -22.50 5.73
N THR A 93 -10.19 -23.11 6.88
CA THR A 93 -10.60 -24.52 6.99
C THR A 93 -11.85 -24.86 6.15
N PRO A 94 -12.92 -24.05 6.13
CA PRO A 94 -14.08 -24.32 5.30
C PRO A 94 -13.76 -24.31 3.80
N LEU A 95 -12.95 -23.34 3.36
CA LEU A 95 -12.52 -23.21 1.96
C LEU A 95 -11.63 -24.39 1.54
N LEU A 96 -10.69 -24.81 2.39
CA LEU A 96 -9.85 -25.99 2.17
C LEU A 96 -10.69 -27.28 2.14
N SER A 97 -11.71 -27.39 2.99
CA SER A 97 -12.64 -28.52 2.96
C SER A 97 -13.47 -28.55 1.67
N LEU A 98 -13.82 -27.38 1.12
CA LEU A 98 -14.52 -27.27 -0.16
C LEU A 98 -13.61 -27.69 -1.32
N GLY A 99 -12.36 -27.23 -1.32
CA GLY A 99 -11.33 -27.63 -2.29
C GLY A 99 -10.99 -29.12 -2.26
N SER A 100 -11.17 -29.80 -1.11
CA SER A 100 -11.02 -31.26 -1.02
C SER A 100 -12.14 -32.05 -1.69
N ARG A 101 -13.29 -31.41 -1.97
CA ARG A 101 -14.50 -32.08 -2.52
C ARG A 101 -14.82 -31.66 -3.94
N LYS A 102 -14.44 -30.44 -4.32
CA LYS A 102 -14.72 -29.84 -5.62
C LYS A 102 -13.50 -29.02 -6.05
N VAL A 103 -13.25 -28.96 -7.35
CA VAL A 103 -12.34 -27.97 -7.93
C VAL A 103 -12.92 -26.59 -7.65
N LEU A 104 -12.11 -25.70 -7.06
CA LEU A 104 -12.52 -24.34 -6.72
C LEU A 104 -12.66 -23.51 -7.98
N ASP A 105 -13.80 -22.85 -8.14
CA ASP A 105 -14.03 -21.87 -9.19
C ASP A 105 -13.71 -20.46 -8.67
N ALA A 106 -13.58 -19.48 -9.57
CA ALA A 106 -13.37 -18.08 -9.18
C ALA A 106 -14.49 -17.55 -8.27
N GLU A 107 -15.70 -18.12 -8.40
CA GLU A 107 -16.86 -17.78 -7.58
C GLU A 107 -16.75 -18.28 -6.12
N ASP A 108 -15.86 -19.23 -5.85
CA ASP A 108 -15.67 -19.83 -4.52
C ASP A 108 -14.64 -19.05 -3.67
N ILE A 109 -13.82 -18.18 -4.27
CA ILE A 109 -12.67 -17.50 -3.62
C ILE A 109 -13.10 -16.27 -2.78
N GLY A 110 -14.24 -15.63 -3.12
CA GLY A 110 -14.78 -14.50 -2.38
C GLY A 110 -14.14 -13.15 -2.66
N VAL A 111 -14.62 -12.13 -1.94
CA VAL A 111 -14.11 -10.75 -2.02
C VAL A 111 -12.85 -10.60 -1.15
N PRO A 112 -11.87 -9.76 -1.56
CA PRO A 112 -10.71 -9.47 -0.72
C PRO A 112 -11.12 -8.80 0.59
N SER A 113 -10.24 -8.86 1.60
CA SER A 113 -10.43 -8.13 2.85
C SER A 113 -10.68 -6.66 2.59
N ASP A 114 -11.56 -6.05 3.39
CA ASP A 114 -11.84 -4.62 3.32
C ASP A 114 -10.57 -3.77 3.49
N GLU A 115 -9.59 -4.26 4.26
CA GLU A 115 -8.31 -3.56 4.44
C GLU A 115 -7.43 -3.55 3.19
N ASP A 116 -7.51 -4.61 2.37
CA ASP A 116 -6.69 -4.81 1.17
C ASP A 116 -7.36 -4.30 -0.11
N ARG A 117 -8.55 -3.70 0.00
CA ARG A 117 -9.23 -3.08 -1.15
C ARG A 117 -8.38 -1.96 -1.74
N ALA A 118 -8.24 -1.99 -3.07
CA ALA A 118 -7.43 -1.01 -3.80
C ALA A 118 -7.89 0.43 -3.58
N SER A 119 -9.21 0.65 -3.47
CA SER A 119 -9.80 1.97 -3.20
C SER A 119 -9.37 2.55 -1.86
N LEU A 120 -9.34 1.72 -0.81
CA LEU A 120 -8.91 2.12 0.53
C LEU A 120 -7.39 2.33 0.58
N ALA A 121 -6.60 1.45 -0.03
CA ALA A 121 -5.15 1.59 -0.11
C ALA A 121 -4.77 2.88 -0.86
N TYR A 122 -5.44 3.17 -1.99
CA TYR A 122 -5.23 4.37 -2.77
C TYR A 122 -5.60 5.63 -1.99
N SER A 123 -6.77 5.67 -1.35
CA SER A 123 -7.20 6.86 -0.60
C SER A 123 -6.25 7.20 0.55
N LYS A 124 -5.82 6.19 1.33
CA LYS A 124 -4.82 6.34 2.40
C LYS A 124 -3.47 6.84 1.86
N ALA A 125 -3.00 6.29 0.74
CA ALA A 125 -1.74 6.69 0.13
C ALA A 125 -1.80 8.14 -0.39
N VAL A 126 -2.89 8.52 -1.05
CA VAL A 126 -3.10 9.88 -1.56
C VAL A 126 -3.19 10.90 -0.44
N GLU A 127 -3.91 10.59 0.64
CA GLU A 127 -3.99 11.47 1.81
C GLU A 127 -2.60 11.69 2.43
N ALA A 128 -1.86 10.61 2.70
CA ALA A 128 -0.51 10.69 3.24
C ALA A 128 0.46 11.44 2.31
N TRP A 129 0.29 11.28 0.99
CA TRP A 129 1.08 12.01 -0.01
C TRP A 129 0.81 13.51 0.02
N LYS A 130 -0.47 13.92 0.08
CA LYS A 130 -0.85 15.34 0.17
C LYS A 130 -0.25 16.01 1.41
N GLU A 131 -0.25 15.32 2.55
CA GLU A 131 0.40 15.82 3.76
C GLU A 131 1.92 15.97 3.59
N GLN A 132 2.60 14.99 2.99
CA GLN A 132 4.04 15.09 2.74
C GLN A 132 4.37 16.21 1.76
N ALA A 133 3.55 16.39 0.72
CA ALA A 133 3.68 17.49 -0.23
C ALA A 133 3.53 18.85 0.47
N ALA A 134 2.55 18.99 1.37
CA ALA A 134 2.37 20.21 2.16
C ALA A 134 3.56 20.49 3.10
N ILE A 135 4.10 19.45 3.76
CA ILE A 135 5.28 19.57 4.62
C ILE A 135 6.51 19.99 3.79
N ALA A 136 6.71 19.39 2.62
CA ALA A 136 7.79 19.75 1.71
C ALA A 136 7.65 21.19 1.20
N ALA A 137 6.44 21.61 0.80
CA ALA A 137 6.16 22.98 0.37
C ALA A 137 6.47 24.00 1.47
N ALA A 138 5.98 23.78 2.71
CA ALA A 138 6.26 24.66 3.84
C ALA A 138 7.75 24.70 4.22
N ALA A 139 8.48 23.59 4.06
CA ALA A 139 9.93 23.57 4.25
C ALA A 139 10.66 24.36 3.15
N ASN A 140 10.19 24.26 1.91
CA ASN A 140 10.75 24.93 0.74
C ASN A 140 10.56 26.44 0.80
N GLU A 141 9.43 26.93 1.30
CA GLU A 141 9.20 28.35 1.56
C GLU A 141 10.26 28.92 2.52
N LYS A 142 10.52 28.24 3.63
CA LYS A 142 11.57 28.64 4.59
C LYS A 142 12.97 28.63 3.99
N ILE A 143 13.24 27.71 3.05
CA ILE A 143 14.53 27.67 2.35
C ILE A 143 14.65 28.87 1.40
N LYS A 144 13.59 29.19 0.66
CA LYS A 144 13.53 30.36 -0.23
C LYS A 144 13.72 31.67 0.54
N GLU A 145 13.05 31.84 1.67
CA GLU A 145 13.20 33.03 2.53
C GLU A 145 14.63 33.18 3.04
N LYS A 146 15.25 32.09 3.52
CA LYS A 146 16.66 32.11 3.97
C LYS A 146 17.61 32.44 2.83
N HIS A 147 17.34 31.94 1.63
CA HIS A 147 18.13 32.24 0.45
C HIS A 147 17.99 33.71 0.03
N ALA A 148 16.76 34.24 -0.02
CA ALA A 148 16.49 35.66 -0.27
C ALA A 148 17.18 36.57 0.76
N ALA A 149 17.15 36.19 2.05
CA ALA A 149 17.84 36.92 3.11
C ALA A 149 19.37 36.88 2.99
N LYS A 150 19.94 35.81 2.40
CA LYS A 150 21.38 35.74 2.08
C LYS A 150 21.71 36.60 0.87
N LEU A 151 20.90 36.55 -0.20
CA LEU A 151 21.06 37.40 -1.39
C LEU A 151 21.02 38.89 -1.04
N ALA A 152 20.13 39.31 -0.13
CA ALA A 152 20.05 40.69 0.33
C ALA A 152 21.28 41.16 1.12
N LYS A 153 22.07 40.23 1.69
CA LYS A 153 23.30 40.54 2.45
C LYS A 153 24.54 40.63 1.57
N CYS A 154 24.53 40.04 0.37
CA CYS A 154 25.65 40.06 -0.56
C CYS A 154 25.74 41.42 -1.26
N LYS A 155 26.91 42.05 -1.20
CA LYS A 155 27.13 43.41 -1.74
C LYS A 155 27.69 43.41 -3.16
N THR A 156 28.30 42.32 -3.60
CA THR A 156 28.96 42.18 -4.90
C THR A 156 28.32 41.06 -5.74
N GLU A 157 28.32 41.23 -7.07
CA GLU A 157 27.76 40.24 -8.01
C GLU A 157 28.52 38.90 -7.96
N GLU A 158 29.84 38.93 -7.73
CA GLU A 158 30.66 37.71 -7.57
C GLU A 158 30.28 36.88 -6.34
N GLU A 159 29.73 37.50 -5.28
CA GLU A 159 29.24 36.78 -4.09
C GLU A 159 27.87 36.15 -4.33
N LYS A 160 27.05 36.75 -5.21
CA LYS A 160 25.74 36.21 -5.59
C LYS A 160 25.88 34.98 -6.47
N GLU A 161 26.82 34.99 -7.41
CA GLU A 161 27.06 33.87 -8.33
C GLU A 161 27.59 32.64 -7.57
N LYS A 162 28.37 32.85 -6.50
CA LYS A 162 28.82 31.76 -5.59
C LYS A 162 27.70 31.15 -4.75
N LEU A 163 26.56 31.85 -4.59
CA LEU A 163 25.50 31.44 -3.67
C LEU A 163 24.62 30.31 -4.23
N GLY A 164 24.62 30.12 -5.56
CA GLY A 164 23.88 29.06 -6.26
C GLY A 164 22.36 29.14 -6.09
N GLU A 165 21.65 28.27 -6.80
CA GLU A 165 20.20 28.13 -6.64
C GLU A 165 19.84 27.41 -5.33
N PRO A 166 18.73 27.79 -4.67
CA PRO A 166 18.29 27.11 -3.46
C PRO A 166 17.86 25.68 -3.80
N LEU A 167 18.55 24.69 -3.22
CA LEU A 167 18.15 23.28 -3.30
C LEU A 167 16.83 23.08 -2.54
N LEU A 168 15.75 22.93 -3.30
CA LEU A 168 14.43 22.61 -2.75
C LEU A 168 14.38 21.14 -2.36
N LYS A 169 13.59 20.84 -1.32
CA LYS A 169 13.39 19.49 -0.82
C LYS A 169 12.16 18.88 -1.49
N ASP A 170 12.35 17.71 -2.09
CA ASP A 170 11.25 16.93 -2.66
C ASP A 170 10.44 16.20 -1.58
N PRO A 171 9.12 15.99 -1.81
CA PRO A 171 8.32 15.15 -0.95
C PRO A 171 8.83 13.70 -0.95
N ASN A 172 8.87 13.08 0.24
CA ASN A 172 9.40 11.74 0.39
C ASN A 172 8.28 10.68 0.28
N ILE A 173 8.28 9.94 -0.82
CA ILE A 173 7.31 8.86 -1.10
C ILE A 173 7.35 7.77 -0.03
N ALA A 174 8.55 7.33 0.38
CA ALA A 174 8.69 6.28 1.38
C ALA A 174 8.10 6.70 2.73
N ALA A 175 8.29 7.96 3.13
CA ALA A 175 7.68 8.50 4.35
C ALA A 175 6.15 8.57 4.26
N ALA A 176 5.60 8.91 3.09
CA ALA A 176 4.16 8.89 2.83
C ALA A 176 3.60 7.47 2.95
N LEU A 177 4.24 6.48 2.30
CA LEU A 177 3.80 5.08 2.34
C LEU A 177 3.86 4.50 3.76
N VAL A 178 4.97 4.73 4.48
CA VAL A 178 5.10 4.27 5.89
C VAL A 178 4.04 4.92 6.79
N LYS A 179 3.62 6.15 6.50
CA LYS A 179 2.50 6.79 7.20
C LYS A 179 1.16 6.17 6.82
N ALA A 180 0.91 5.94 5.53
CA ALA A 180 -0.35 5.40 5.01
C ALA A 180 -0.66 3.98 5.52
N PHE A 181 0.32 3.08 5.50
CA PHE A 181 0.15 1.67 5.89
C PHE A 181 0.42 1.39 7.37
N GLY A 182 0.81 2.42 8.13
CA GLY A 182 1.02 2.35 9.57
C GLY A 182 2.41 1.85 9.97
N ARG A 183 3.15 2.73 10.66
CA ARG A 183 4.47 2.42 11.24
C ARG A 183 4.48 1.19 12.14
N TRP A 184 3.35 0.95 12.82
CA TRP A 184 3.20 -0.15 13.77
C TRP A 184 3.28 -1.53 13.10
N ARG A 185 2.76 -1.69 11.88
CA ARG A 185 2.84 -2.95 11.12
C ARG A 185 4.30 -3.30 10.82
N VAL A 186 5.09 -2.32 10.38
CA VAL A 186 6.53 -2.50 10.11
C VAL A 186 7.31 -2.83 11.38
N ILE A 187 7.01 -2.14 12.49
CA ILE A 187 7.66 -2.39 13.78
C ILE A 187 7.36 -3.81 14.26
N PHE A 188 6.10 -4.25 14.21
CA PHE A 188 5.74 -5.61 14.61
C PHE A 188 6.39 -6.67 13.73
N ALA A 189 6.36 -6.50 12.40
CA ALA A 189 7.02 -7.42 11.48
C ALA A 189 8.52 -7.57 11.81
N THR A 190 9.19 -6.43 12.09
CA THR A 190 10.59 -6.42 12.51
C THR A 190 10.78 -7.14 13.85
N ALA A 191 9.90 -6.90 14.81
CA ALA A 191 9.97 -7.55 16.12
C ALA A 191 9.81 -9.08 16.02
N TYR A 192 8.81 -9.56 15.26
CA TYR A 192 8.61 -11.00 15.01
C TYR A 192 9.80 -11.63 14.28
N TYR A 193 10.37 -10.92 13.29
CA TYR A 193 11.58 -11.38 12.60
C TYR A 193 12.75 -11.55 13.57
N VAL A 194 13.01 -10.55 14.42
CA VAL A 194 14.09 -10.60 15.42
C VAL A 194 13.86 -11.72 16.44
N LEU A 195 12.62 -11.89 16.93
CA LEU A 195 12.27 -13.00 17.82
C LEU A 195 12.49 -14.37 17.17
N GLY A 196 12.07 -14.52 15.90
CA GLY A 196 12.34 -15.73 15.11
C GLY A 196 13.82 -16.01 14.95
N ALA A 197 14.62 -14.98 14.68
CA ALA A 197 16.07 -15.09 14.61
C ALA A 197 16.68 -15.52 15.96
N PHE A 198 16.21 -14.99 17.09
CA PHE A 198 16.67 -15.43 18.42
C PHE A 198 16.32 -16.89 18.72
N LEU A 199 15.11 -17.33 18.36
CA LEU A 199 14.68 -18.72 18.53
C LEU A 199 15.56 -19.70 17.73
N SER A 200 16.13 -19.27 16.60
CA SER A 200 17.05 -20.09 15.80
C SER A 200 18.37 -20.42 16.52
N PHE A 201 18.78 -19.62 17.51
CA PHE A 201 19.98 -19.89 18.33
C PHE A 201 19.71 -20.82 19.53
N VAL A 202 18.45 -21.02 19.89
CA VAL A 202 18.07 -21.85 21.04
C VAL A 202 18.57 -23.30 20.90
N PRO A 203 18.43 -23.99 19.75
CA PRO A 203 18.99 -25.33 19.56
C PRO A 203 20.51 -25.39 19.80
N VAL A 204 21.26 -24.39 19.35
CA VAL A 204 22.72 -24.33 19.51
C VAL A 204 23.12 -24.25 20.99
N LEU A 205 22.37 -23.47 21.78
CA LEU A 205 22.59 -23.38 23.23
C LEU A 205 22.22 -24.67 23.98
N ILE A 206 21.19 -25.38 23.50
CA ILE A 206 20.76 -26.66 24.11
C ILE A 206 21.77 -27.78 23.79
N LEU A 207 22.30 -27.82 22.56
CA LEU A 207 23.24 -28.85 22.10
C LEU A 207 24.66 -28.72 22.68
N ASN A 208 25.06 -27.53 23.12
CA ASN A 208 26.40 -27.28 23.68
C ASN A 208 26.47 -27.43 25.21
N ARG A 209 25.51 -28.17 25.79
CA ARG A 209 25.43 -28.52 27.21
C ARG A 209 25.63 -30.01 27.41
#